data_AF-A0A2P5NEH2-F1
#
_entry.id   AF-A0A2P5NEH2-F1
#
_cell.length_a   1.000
_cell.length_b   1.000
_cell.length_c   1.000
_cell.angle_alpha   90.00
_cell.angle_beta   90.00
_cell.angle_gamma   90.00
#
_symmetry.space_group_name_H-M   'P 1'
#
loop_
_entity.id
_entity.type
_entity.pdbx_description
1 polymer ?
#
loop_
_entity_poly.entity_id
_entity_poly.type
_entity_poly.pdbx_seq_one_letter_code
_entity_poly.pdbx_strand_id
1 'polypeptide(L)'
;MPLVSDDPLGSHKQVLGDFTKAIDQLIATENWDELNDLLQRRQHYLAQVFVDPVPTALRDELKRLAQLILQQDALFQSTVQARRNAILQQQITYERGKKALVAYASF
;
A
#
# COMPACT_ATOMS: atom_id res chain seq x y z
N MET A 1 38.01 12.20 -3.74
CA MET A 1 37.59 11.17 -2.76
C MET A 1 36.07 11.12 -2.80
N PRO A 2 35.43 10.05 -3.32
CA PRO A 2 33.98 9.99 -3.34
C PRO A 2 33.46 9.51 -1.97
N LEU A 3 32.42 10.18 -1.49
CA LEU A 3 31.70 9.90 -0.25
C LEU A 3 31.02 8.54 -0.37
N VAL A 4 31.52 7.55 0.36
CA VAL A 4 30.81 6.28 0.58
C VAL A 4 29.70 6.59 1.59
N SER A 5 28.44 6.46 1.19
CA SER A 5 27.31 6.68 2.09
C SER A 5 27.39 5.77 3.31
N ASP A 6 27.51 6.36 4.51
CA ASP A 6 27.60 5.70 5.82
C ASP A 6 26.29 4.99 6.29
N ASP A 7 25.24 4.92 5.45
CA ASP A 7 24.00 4.17 5.76
C ASP A 7 23.86 2.96 4.82
N PRO A 8 24.25 1.75 5.25
CA PRO A 8 24.13 0.53 4.45
C PRO A 8 22.68 0.16 4.14
N LEU A 9 21.69 0.75 4.82
CA LEU A 9 20.27 0.58 4.54
C LEU A 9 19.66 1.78 3.80
N GLY A 10 20.46 2.81 3.49
CA GLY A 10 19.98 4.03 2.84
C GLY A 10 19.33 3.77 1.48
N SER A 11 19.92 2.89 0.67
CA SER A 11 19.35 2.46 -0.61
C SER A 11 18.00 1.75 -0.43
N HIS A 12 17.89 0.89 0.59
CA HIS A 12 16.64 0.20 0.90
C HIS A 12 15.55 1.17 1.37
N LYS A 13 15.89 2.10 2.25
CA LYS A 13 14.97 3.15 2.72
C LYS A 13 14.45 4.00 1.56
N GLN A 14 15.31 4.35 0.60
CA GLN A 14 14.91 5.10 -0.59
C GLN A 14 13.93 4.32 -1.45
N VAL A 15 14.28 3.09 -1.86
CA VAL A 15 13.42 2.25 -2.71
C VAL A 15 12.06 1.99 -2.05
N LEU A 16 12.05 1.73 -0.74
CA LEU A 16 10.82 1.54 0.02
C LEU A 16 9.99 2.82 0.09
N GLY A 17 10.64 3.98 0.25
CA GLY A 17 9.97 5.28 0.19
C GLY A 17 9.33 5.57 -1.18
N ASP A 18 9.96 5.12 -2.27
CA ASP A 18 9.40 5.26 -3.62
C ASP A 18 8.18 4.35 -3.80
N PHE A 19 8.22 3.12 -3.27
CA PHE A 19 7.04 2.26 -3.20
C PHE A 19 5.91 2.91 -2.40
N THR A 20 6.20 3.48 -1.23
CA THR A 20 5.20 4.16 -0.39
C THR A 20 4.49 5.27 -1.17
N LYS A 21 5.25 6.16 -1.82
CA LYS A 21 4.68 7.25 -2.62
C LYS A 21 3.81 6.74 -3.77
N ALA A 22 4.27 5.71 -4.47
CA ALA A 22 3.53 5.13 -5.58
C ALA A 22 2.24 4.44 -5.11
N ILE A 23 2.27 3.73 -3.97
CA ILE A 23 1.07 3.14 -3.36
C ILE A 23 0.07 4.23 -3.00
N ASP A 24 0.50 5.29 -2.31
CA ASP A 24 -0.36 6.41 -1.95
C ASP A 24 -1.03 7.04 -3.18
N GLN A 25 -0.25 7.26 -4.24
CA GLN A 25 -0.76 7.82 -5.48
C GLN A 25 -1.81 6.90 -6.13
N LEU A 26 -1.52 5.60 -6.25
CA LEU A 26 -2.44 4.64 -6.89
C LEU A 26 -3.73 4.44 -6.10
N ILE A 27 -3.67 4.48 -4.76
CA ILE A 27 -4.85 4.49 -3.90
C ILE A 27 -5.66 5.78 -4.12
N ALA A 28 -4.99 6.93 -4.21
CA ALA A 28 -5.65 8.22 -4.42
C ALA A 28 -6.34 8.33 -5.78
N THR A 29 -5.76 7.72 -6.82
CA THR A 29 -6.32 7.68 -8.18
C THR A 29 -7.20 6.47 -8.44
N GLU A 30 -7.45 5.63 -7.43
CA GLU A 30 -8.28 4.42 -7.52
C GLU A 30 -7.84 3.44 -8.64
N ASN A 31 -6.53 3.42 -8.95
CA ASN A 31 -5.96 2.56 -9.98
C ASN A 31 -5.56 1.21 -9.36
N TRP A 32 -6.57 0.38 -9.12
CA TRP A 32 -6.45 -0.86 -8.34
C TRP A 32 -5.65 -1.96 -9.04
N ASP A 33 -5.71 -2.03 -10.36
CA ASP A 33 -4.97 -3.03 -11.14
C ASP A 33 -3.47 -2.78 -11.03
N GLU A 34 -3.03 -1.54 -11.29
CA GLU A 34 -1.63 -1.16 -11.15
C GLU A 34 -1.15 -1.21 -9.70
N LEU A 35 -2.03 -0.93 -8.72
CA LEU A 35 -1.72 -1.10 -7.31
C LEU A 35 -1.38 -2.56 -6.98
N ASN A 36 -2.13 -3.53 -7.52
CA ASN A 36 -1.85 -4.95 -7.30
C ASN A 36 -0.47 -5.34 -7.84
N ASP A 37 -0.14 -4.91 -9.07
CA ASP A 37 1.17 -5.16 -9.69
C ASP A 37 2.31 -4.50 -8.91
N LEU A 38 2.10 -3.29 -8.38
CA LEU A 38 3.07 -2.60 -7.54
C LEU A 38 3.30 -3.33 -6.21
N LEU A 39 2.24 -3.81 -5.56
CA LEU A 39 2.32 -4.55 -4.30
C LEU A 39 3.07 -5.87 -4.47
N GLN A 40 2.88 -6.59 -5.58
CA GLN A 40 3.64 -7.81 -5.89
C GLN A 40 5.14 -7.51 -6.07
N ARG A 41 5.47 -6.44 -6.81
CA ARG A 41 6.86 -5.98 -6.96
C ARG A 41 7.49 -5.60 -5.62
N ARG A 42 6.75 -4.88 -4.76
CA ARG A 42 7.20 -4.54 -3.40
C ARG A 42 7.42 -5.78 -2.55
N GLN A 43 6.53 -6.77 -2.61
CA GLN A 43 6.68 -8.02 -1.87
C GLN A 43 7.92 -8.79 -2.31
N HIS A 44 8.16 -8.88 -3.63
CA HIS A 44 9.35 -9.53 -4.16
C HIS A 44 10.63 -8.82 -3.69
N TYR A 45 10.64 -7.49 -3.73
CA TYR A 45 11.76 -6.70 -3.22
C TYR A 45 12.00 -6.91 -1.72
N LEU A 46 10.94 -6.86 -0.89
CA LEU A 46 11.04 -7.14 0.54
C LEU A 46 11.59 -8.54 0.80
N ALA A 47 11.12 -9.56 0.07
CA ALA A 47 11.67 -10.90 0.20
C ALA A 47 13.19 -10.91 -0.02
N GLN A 48 13.70 -10.24 -1.05
CA GLN A 48 15.14 -10.15 -1.30
C GLN A 48 15.90 -9.45 -0.15
N VAL A 49 15.36 -8.35 0.38
CA VAL A 49 16.01 -7.58 1.47
C VAL A 49 16.15 -8.40 2.76
N PHE A 50 15.23 -9.33 3.02
CA PHE A 50 15.17 -10.11 4.26
C PHE A 50 15.62 -11.58 4.09
N VAL A 51 16.15 -11.99 2.93
CA VAL A 51 16.58 -13.39 2.66
C VAL A 51 17.98 -13.71 3.22
N ASP A 52 18.93 -12.78 3.11
CA ASP A 52 20.33 -13.05 3.48
C ASP A 52 20.58 -12.93 4.99
N PRO A 53 21.56 -13.67 5.54
CA PRO A 53 21.94 -13.54 6.94
C PRO A 53 22.40 -12.10 7.24
N VAL A 54 21.54 -11.38 7.97
CA VAL A 54 21.73 -9.98 8.32
C VAL A 54 22.92 -9.86 9.28
N PRO A 55 23.93 -9.02 8.98
CA PRO A 55 25.01 -8.73 9.90
C PRO A 55 24.46 -8.27 11.26
N THR A 56 25.01 -8.79 12.36
CA THR A 56 24.50 -8.48 13.71
C THR A 56 24.43 -6.99 13.99
N ALA A 57 25.38 -6.20 13.44
CA ALA A 57 25.42 -4.75 13.55
C ALA A 57 24.22 -4.02 12.90
N LEU A 58 23.56 -4.64 11.91
CA LEU A 58 22.43 -4.05 11.16
C LEU A 58 21.07 -4.59 11.60
N ARG A 59 21.05 -5.62 12.46
CA ARG A 59 19.83 -6.34 12.84
C ARG A 59 18.78 -5.43 13.46
N ASP A 60 19.18 -4.54 14.36
CA ASP A 60 18.22 -3.66 15.06
C ASP A 60 17.66 -2.57 14.15
N GLU A 61 18.49 -2.03 13.26
CA GLU A 61 18.03 -1.05 12.26
C GLU A 61 17.11 -1.70 11.22
N LEU A 62 17.40 -2.93 10.79
CA LEU A 62 16.54 -3.69 9.90
C LEU A 62 15.20 -4.05 10.56
N LYS A 63 15.19 -4.37 11.86
CA LYS A 63 13.95 -4.56 12.64
C LYS A 63 13.12 -3.29 12.70
N ARG A 64 13.74 -2.13 12.95
CA ARG A 64 13.03 -0.84 12.93
C ARG A 64 12.44 -0.55 11.56
N LEU A 65 13.20 -0.82 10.50
CA LEU A 65 12.71 -0.69 9.11
C LEU A 65 11.50 -1.59 8.87
N ALA A 66 11.56 -2.86 9.29
CA ALA A 66 10.43 -3.79 9.19
C ALA A 66 9.19 -3.30 9.97
N GLN A 67 9.38 -2.74 11.17
CA GLN A 67 8.28 -2.16 11.94
C GLN A 67 7.65 -0.96 11.24
N LEU A 68 8.46 -0.07 10.64
CA LEU A 68 7.97 1.07 9.87
C LEU A 68 7.16 0.61 8.65
N ILE A 69 7.65 -0.41 7.94
CA ILE A 69 6.92 -1.04 6.82
C ILE A 69 5.55 -1.55 7.28
N LEU A 70 5.50 -2.30 8.38
CA LEU A 70 4.24 -2.85 8.91
C LEU A 70 3.26 -1.76 9.34
N GLN A 71 3.75 -0.66 9.93
CA GLN A 71 2.92 0.48 10.28
C GLN A 71 2.33 1.16 9.04
N GLN A 72 3.13 1.34 7.98
CA GLN A 72 2.65 1.89 6.71
C GLN A 72 1.61 0.98 6.06
N ASP A 73 1.85 -0.33 6.05
CA ASP A 73 0.92 -1.30 5.46
C ASP A 73 -0.43 -1.30 6.18
N ALA A 74 -0.44 -1.13 7.51
CA ALA A 74 -1.66 -0.96 8.28
C ALA A 74 -2.44 0.32 7.90
N LEU A 75 -1.73 1.42 7.62
CA LEU A 75 -2.36 2.65 7.13
C LEU A 75 -2.96 2.45 5.74
N PHE A 76 -2.24 1.83 4.82
CA PHE A 76 -2.76 1.52 3.48
C PHE A 76 -4.01 0.63 3.55
N GLN A 77 -3.98 -0.41 4.38
CA GLN A 77 -5.12 -1.29 4.57
C GLN A 77 -6.35 -0.53 5.10
N SER A 78 -6.15 0.36 6.07
CA SER A 78 -7.23 1.20 6.60
C SER A 78 -7.83 2.09 5.50
N THR A 79 -6.98 2.74 4.69
CA THR A 79 -7.43 3.61 3.59
C THR A 79 -8.20 2.82 2.53
N VAL A 80 -7.68 1.67 2.09
CA VAL A 80 -8.35 0.80 1.12
C VAL A 80 -9.70 0.31 1.66
N GLN A 81 -9.76 -0.06 2.94
CA GLN A 81 -11.01 -0.49 3.56
C GLN A 81 -12.03 0.66 3.63
N ALA A 82 -11.60 1.88 3.95
CA ALA A 82 -12.47 3.05 3.95
C ALA A 82 -13.05 3.33 2.56
N ARG A 83 -12.21 3.26 1.50
CA ARG A 83 -12.65 3.41 0.10
C ARG A 83 -13.65 2.33 -0.31
N ARG A 84 -13.37 1.07 0.03
CA ARG A 84 -14.29 -0.05 -0.21
C ARG A 84 -15.66 0.18 0.46
N ASN A 85 -15.66 0.61 1.71
CA ASN A 85 -16.90 0.89 2.44
C ASN A 85 -17.70 2.02 1.79
N ALA A 86 -17.03 3.08 1.32
CA ALA A 86 -17.69 4.19 0.62
C ALA A 86 -18.38 3.71 -0.68
N ILE A 87 -17.70 2.90 -1.49
CA ILE A 87 -18.26 2.33 -2.72
C ILE A 87 -19.47 1.44 -2.42
N LEU A 88 -19.40 0.60 -1.39
CA LEU A 88 -20.53 -0.25 -0.99
C LEU A 88 -21.76 0.58 -0.57
N GLN A 89 -21.56 1.69 0.15
CA GLN A 89 -22.68 2.58 0.52
C GLN A 89 -23.30 3.26 -0.70
N GLN A 90 -22.50 3.67 -1.67
CA GLN A 90 -22.98 4.22 -2.93
C GLN A 90 -23.78 3.18 -3.72
N GLN A 91 -23.30 1.95 -3.79
CA GLN A 91 -24.01 0.85 -4.45
C GLN A 91 -25.36 0.55 -3.80
N ILE A 92 -25.43 0.50 -2.46
CA ILE A 92 -26.69 0.30 -1.73
C ILE A 92 -27.68 1.43 -2.04
N THR A 93 -27.20 2.68 -2.05
CA THR A 93 -28.03 3.85 -2.36
C THR A 93 -28.56 3.80 -3.80
N TYR A 94 -27.71 3.44 -4.75
CA TYR A 94 -28.08 3.28 -6.15
C TYR A 94 -29.16 2.20 -6.34
N GLU A 95 -28.98 1.02 -5.76
CA GLU A 95 -29.94 -0.07 -5.85
C GLU A 95 -31.31 0.28 -5.23
N ARG A 96 -31.31 1.03 -4.12
CA ARG A 96 -32.56 1.56 -3.53
C ARG A 96 -33.24 2.56 -4.47
N GLY A 97 -32.49 3.47 -5.06
CA GLY A 97 -33.02 4.43 -6.04
C GLY A 97 -33.60 3.73 -7.26
N LYS A 98 -32.90 2.74 -7.81
CA LYS A 98 -33.38 1.91 -8.93
C LYS A 98 -34.71 1.21 -8.60
N LYS A 99 -34.83 0.61 -7.41
CA LYS A 99 -36.07 -0.03 -6.95
C LYS A 99 -37.22 0.96 -6.83
N ALA A 100 -36.97 2.16 -6.30
CA ALA A 100 -37.98 3.21 -6.21
C ALA A 100 -38.48 3.64 -7.60
N LEU A 101 -37.58 3.87 -8.56
CA LEU A 101 -37.94 4.23 -9.93
C LEU A 101 -38.80 3.15 -10.62
N VAL A 102 -38.45 1.88 -10.45
CA VAL A 102 -39.25 0.77 -10.98
C VAL A 102 -40.65 0.75 -10.36
N ALA A 103 -40.76 0.97 -9.04
CA ALA A 103 -42.05 1.04 -8.37
C ALA A 103 -42.91 2.21 -8.89
N TYR A 104 -42.31 3.38 -9.13
CA TYR A 104 -43.01 4.53 -9.71
C TYR A 104 -43.44 4.32 -11.16
N ALA A 105 -42.64 3.63 -11.98
CA ALA A 105 -42.99 3.34 -13.37
C ALA A 105 -44.05 2.23 -13.53
N SER A 106 -44.36 1.52 -12.45
CA SER A 106 -45.35 0.43 -12.41
C SER A 106 -46.72 0.90 -11.90
N PHE A 107 -46.87 2.18 -11.56
CA PHE A 107 -48.12 2.86 -11.23
C PHE A 107 -48.57 3.73 -12.40
#